data_AF-A0A4Q6BRH6-F1
#
_entry.id   AF-A0A4Q6BRH6-F1
#
_cell.length_a   1.000
_cell.length_b   1.000
_cell.length_c   1.000
_cell.angle_alpha   90.00
_cell.angle_beta   90.00
_cell.angle_gamma   90.00
#
_symmetry.space_group_name_H-M   'P 1'
#
loop_
_entity.id
_entity.type
_entity.pdbx_description
1 polymer ?
#
loop_
_entity_poly.entity_id
_entity_poly.type
_entity_poly.pdbx_seq_one_letter_code
_entity_poly.pdbx_strand_id
1 'polypeptide(L)'
;MVAGRALLSDFSDKGLYLYVADRLPPNLEVVFEIDHPTHFKLVGKVIWCQYQPTSNKIIAAEPFPYRIGLGFHHATAETAKVFSEFCAQMTERYQSQRSLFEGQPTIQLETSGPTPEAAPQVTPLHAVPHDTSMSVDPDVAAEAALNEATTAETPTTEDSAKAA
;
A
#
# COMPACT_ATOMS: atom_id res chain seq x y z
N MET A 1 -20.43 -6.73 1.71
CA MET A 1 -18.97 -6.85 1.46
C MET A 1 -18.71 -6.10 0.16
N VAL A 2 -17.94 -5.01 0.20
CA VAL A 2 -17.68 -4.20 -1.00
C VAL A 2 -16.43 -4.77 -1.67
N ALA A 3 -16.57 -5.21 -2.93
CA ALA A 3 -15.43 -5.61 -3.73
C ALA A 3 -14.71 -4.36 -4.22
N GLY A 4 -13.46 -4.17 -3.81
CA GLY A 4 -12.59 -3.09 -4.27
C GLY A 4 -11.60 -3.60 -5.31
N ARG A 5 -11.16 -2.71 -6.21
CA ARG A 5 -10.01 -2.97 -7.09
C ARG A 5 -8.75 -2.40 -6.46
N ALA A 6 -7.63 -3.06 -6.66
CA ALA A 6 -6.33 -2.61 -6.18
C ALA A 6 -5.26 -2.91 -7.23
N LEU A 7 -4.20 -2.09 -7.26
CA LEU A 7 -3.03 -2.33 -8.08
C LEU A 7 -1.92 -2.89 -7.20
N LEU A 8 -1.44 -4.09 -7.54
CA LEU A 8 -0.30 -4.70 -6.85
C LEU A 8 0.98 -3.94 -7.20
N SER A 9 1.67 -3.43 -6.19
CA SER A 9 2.96 -2.76 -6.34
C SER A 9 4.11 -3.74 -6.16
N ASP A 10 4.10 -4.49 -5.06
CA ASP A 10 5.15 -5.43 -4.68
C ASP A 10 4.60 -6.42 -3.63
N PHE A 11 5.21 -7.58 -3.48
CA PHE A 11 4.81 -8.61 -2.52
C PHE A 11 6.00 -9.44 -2.03
N SER A 12 5.85 -9.97 -0.82
CA SER A 12 6.80 -10.82 -0.13
C SER A 12 6.05 -11.92 0.61
N ASP A 13 6.76 -12.85 1.23
CA ASP A 13 6.18 -13.88 2.11
C ASP A 13 5.50 -13.31 3.36
N LYS A 14 5.83 -12.09 3.78
CA LYS A 14 5.29 -11.44 4.98
C LYS A 14 4.08 -10.56 4.72
N GLY A 15 3.89 -10.12 3.49
CA GLY A 15 2.96 -9.05 3.18
C GLY A 15 3.10 -8.53 1.77
N LEU A 16 2.27 -7.54 1.45
CA LEU A 16 2.25 -6.92 0.13
C LEU A 16 1.93 -5.43 0.20
N TYR A 17 2.29 -4.73 -0.88
CA TYR A 17 2.02 -3.32 -1.07
C TYR A 17 1.04 -3.13 -2.23
N LEU A 18 -0.06 -2.43 -1.99
CA LEU A 18 -1.07 -2.12 -3.01
C LEU A 18 -1.26 -0.62 -3.16
N TYR A 19 -1.81 -0.22 -4.31
CA TYR A 19 -2.50 1.04 -4.46
C TYR A 19 -4.01 0.82 -4.51
N VAL A 20 -4.76 1.63 -3.76
CA VAL A 20 -6.22 1.55 -3.63
C VAL A 20 -6.85 2.94 -3.83
N ALA A 21 -8.11 2.95 -4.27
CA ALA A 21 -8.89 4.18 -4.49
C ALA A 21 -9.25 4.86 -3.17
N ASP A 22 -9.60 4.06 -2.16
CA ASP A 22 -10.09 4.54 -0.87
C ASP A 22 -9.07 4.37 0.25
N ARG A 23 -9.09 5.30 1.20
CA ARG A 23 -8.28 5.19 2.42
C ARG A 23 -8.78 4.03 3.26
N LEU A 24 -7.89 3.09 3.60
CA LEU A 24 -8.21 1.99 4.50
C LEU A 24 -7.73 2.29 5.93
N PRO A 25 -8.55 2.00 6.96
CA PRO A 25 -8.14 2.15 8.34
C PRO A 25 -7.07 1.10 8.72
N PRO A 26 -6.09 1.45 9.58
CA PRO A 26 -5.17 0.49 10.15
C PRO A 26 -5.90 -0.66 10.88
N ASN A 27 -5.28 -1.83 10.90
CA ASN A 27 -5.80 -3.08 11.46
C ASN A 27 -7.06 -3.64 10.78
N LEU A 28 -7.56 -3.01 9.72
CA LEU A 28 -8.63 -3.58 8.91
C LEU A 28 -8.18 -4.92 8.33
N GLU A 29 -8.98 -5.96 8.58
CA GLU A 29 -8.77 -7.26 7.95
C GLU A 29 -9.35 -7.25 6.54
N VAL A 30 -8.52 -7.65 5.59
CA VAL A 30 -8.86 -7.67 4.18
C VAL A 30 -8.58 -9.06 3.62
N VAL A 31 -9.51 -9.54 2.81
CA VAL A 31 -9.33 -10.74 2.00
C VAL A 31 -8.96 -10.27 0.60
N PHE A 32 -7.84 -10.77 0.07
CA PHE A 32 -7.40 -10.44 -1.27
C PHE A 32 -7.12 -11.71 -2.07
N GLU A 33 -7.35 -11.59 -3.37
CA GLU A 33 -7.20 -12.67 -4.32
C GLU A 33 -6.18 -12.25 -5.38
N ILE A 34 -5.16 -13.09 -5.59
CA ILE A 34 -4.17 -12.93 -6.65
C ILE A 34 -4.54 -13.96 -7.70
N ASP A 35 -4.95 -13.54 -8.89
CA ASP A 35 -5.45 -14.47 -9.92
C ASP A 35 -4.37 -15.05 -10.83
N HIS A 36 -3.26 -14.34 -11.02
CA HIS A 36 -2.21 -14.72 -11.97
C HIS A 36 -0.82 -14.46 -11.37
N PRO A 37 0.18 -15.34 -11.57
CA PRO A 37 0.16 -16.58 -12.38
C PRO A 37 -0.47 -17.81 -11.70
N THR A 38 -0.82 -17.71 -10.42
CA THR A 38 -1.49 -18.78 -9.66
C THR A 38 -2.55 -18.14 -8.79
N HIS A 39 -3.70 -18.80 -8.65
CA HIS A 39 -4.78 -18.26 -7.83
C HIS A 39 -4.49 -18.47 -6.34
N PHE A 40 -4.37 -17.38 -5.59
CA PHE A 40 -4.23 -17.39 -4.13
C PHE A 40 -5.32 -16.56 -3.50
N LYS A 41 -5.95 -17.11 -2.46
CA LYS A 41 -6.85 -16.36 -1.57
C LYS A 41 -6.19 -16.24 -0.22
N LEU A 42 -5.88 -15.02 0.18
CA LEU A 42 -5.11 -14.72 1.38
C LEU A 42 -5.84 -13.69 2.25
N VAL A 43 -5.57 -13.77 3.55
CA VAL A 43 -6.10 -12.83 4.54
C VAL A 43 -4.94 -12.00 5.07
N GLY A 44 -5.14 -10.70 5.15
CA GLY A 44 -4.13 -9.77 5.67
C GLY A 44 -4.76 -8.66 6.49
N LYS A 45 -3.91 -7.95 7.23
CA LYS A 45 -4.29 -6.75 7.99
C LYS A 45 -3.57 -5.54 7.45
N VAL A 46 -4.28 -4.42 7.33
CA VAL A 46 -3.70 -3.13 6.98
C VAL A 46 -2.74 -2.70 8.09
N ILE A 47 -1.44 -2.66 7.81
CA ILE A 47 -0.43 -2.15 8.75
C ILE A 47 -0.37 -0.63 8.66
N TRP A 48 -0.42 -0.09 7.43
CA TRP A 48 -0.37 1.34 7.17
C TRP A 48 -1.07 1.69 5.85
N CYS A 49 -1.53 2.94 5.76
CA CYS A 49 -2.16 3.51 4.58
C CYS A 49 -1.73 4.98 4.44
N GLN A 50 -1.02 5.32 3.36
CA GLN A 50 -0.48 6.64 3.11
C GLN A 50 -1.04 7.21 1.81
N TYR A 51 -1.46 8.47 1.83
CA TYR A 51 -1.79 9.20 0.60
C TYR A 51 -0.50 9.48 -0.16
N GLN A 52 -0.39 8.93 -1.36
CA GLN A 52 0.73 9.09 -2.26
C GLN A 52 0.17 9.38 -3.65
N PRO A 53 -0.13 10.66 -3.95
CA PRO A 53 -0.69 11.02 -5.24
C PRO A 53 0.35 10.70 -6.32
N THR A 54 0.10 9.65 -7.10
CA THR A 54 0.89 9.37 -8.28
C THR A 54 0.59 10.46 -9.31
N SER A 55 1.55 11.38 -9.51
CA SER A 55 1.55 12.30 -10.67
C SER A 55 1.73 11.56 -11.99
N ASN A 56 2.06 10.26 -11.93
CA ASN A 56 2.14 9.40 -13.09
C ASN A 56 0.72 9.14 -13.61
N LYS A 57 0.47 9.57 -14.85
CA LYS A 57 -0.64 9.09 -15.69
C LYS A 57 -0.48 7.58 -15.90
N ILE A 58 -0.77 6.78 -14.88
CA ILE A 58 -0.96 5.36 -15.04
C ILE A 58 -2.29 5.22 -15.75
N ILE A 59 -2.21 4.71 -16.97
CA ILE A 59 -3.18 4.27 -18.00
C ILE A 59 -4.67 4.10 -17.60
N ALA A 60 -5.05 3.97 -16.33
CA ALA A 60 -6.42 3.84 -15.85
C ALA A 60 -7.09 5.22 -15.60
N ALA A 61 -8.39 5.30 -15.90
CA ALA A 61 -9.22 6.47 -15.59
C ALA A 61 -9.49 6.66 -14.09
N GLU A 62 -9.29 5.60 -13.30
CA GLU A 62 -9.56 5.58 -11.87
C GLU A 62 -8.27 5.83 -11.08
N PRO A 63 -8.22 6.87 -10.23
CA PRO A 63 -7.04 7.15 -9.42
C PRO A 63 -6.94 6.13 -8.28
N PHE A 64 -5.72 5.64 -8.02
CA PHE A 64 -5.38 4.83 -6.84
C PHE A 64 -4.41 5.61 -5.94
N PRO A 65 -4.86 6.68 -5.27
CA PRO A 65 -3.95 7.64 -4.64
C PRO A 65 -3.42 7.19 -3.28
N TYR A 66 -3.88 6.07 -2.73
CA TYR A 66 -3.42 5.55 -1.45
C TYR A 66 -2.53 4.34 -1.66
N ARG A 67 -1.32 4.42 -1.13
CA ARG A 67 -0.43 3.26 -1.00
C ARG A 67 -0.67 2.61 0.35
N ILE A 68 -0.89 1.31 0.36
CA ILE A 68 -1.17 0.52 1.57
C ILE A 68 -0.15 -0.59 1.73
N GLY A 69 0.20 -0.88 2.98
CA GLY A 69 0.96 -2.07 3.37
C GLY A 69 0.06 -3.06 4.09
N LEU A 70 -0.02 -4.28 3.58
CA LEU A 70 -0.73 -5.39 4.20
C LEU A 70 0.26 -6.38 4.79
N GLY A 71 0.05 -6.77 6.05
CA GLY A 71 0.73 -7.93 6.66
C GLY A 71 -0.15 -9.16 6.56
N PHE A 72 0.41 -10.30 6.22
CA PHE A 72 -0.38 -11.53 6.11
C PHE A 72 -0.74 -12.11 7.47
N HIS A 73 -1.96 -12.64 7.53
CA HIS A 73 -2.41 -13.54 8.57
C HIS A 73 -2.69 -14.88 7.91
N HIS A 74 -1.67 -15.76 7.86
CA HIS A 74 -1.84 -17.07 7.27
C HIS A 74 -2.79 -17.91 8.13
N ALA A 75 -3.89 -18.37 7.53
CA ALA A 75 -4.84 -19.25 8.20
C ALA A 75 -4.20 -20.59 8.60
N THR A 76 -3.26 -21.08 7.80
CA THR A 76 -2.54 -22.33 8.04
C THR A 76 -1.06 -22.20 7.68
N ALA A 77 -0.21 -23.02 8.33
CA ALA A 77 1.22 -23.10 8.02
C ALA A 77 1.48 -23.63 6.59
N GLU A 78 0.57 -24.44 6.06
CA GLU A 78 0.64 -24.96 4.69
C GLU A 78 0.47 -23.83 3.67
N THR A 79 -0.56 -22.98 3.83
CA THR A 79 -0.75 -21.82 2.95
C THR A 79 0.44 -20.86 3.00
N ALA A 80 1.01 -20.65 4.20
CA ALA A 80 2.22 -19.85 4.36
C ALA A 80 3.40 -20.42 3.57
N LYS A 81 3.61 -21.74 3.66
CA LYS A 81 4.69 -22.43 2.95
C LYS A 81 4.52 -22.35 1.43
N VAL A 82 3.34 -22.68 0.92
CA VAL A 82 3.06 -22.65 -0.53
C VAL A 82 3.24 -21.23 -1.07
N PHE A 83 2.78 -20.21 -0.35
CA PHE A 83 2.94 -18.83 -0.79
C PHE A 83 4.40 -18.35 -0.73
N SER A 84 5.16 -18.79 0.28
CA SER A 84 6.60 -18.49 0.37
C SER A 84 7.37 -19.11 -0.79
N GLU A 85 7.09 -20.37 -1.14
CA GLU A 85 7.67 -21.04 -2.31
C GLU A 85 7.32 -20.31 -3.62
N PHE A 86 6.07 -19.85 -3.73
CA PHE A 86 5.63 -19.02 -4.86
C PHE A 86 6.41 -17.71 -4.96
N CYS A 87 6.61 -17.00 -3.86
CA CYS A 87 7.41 -15.76 -3.83
C CYS A 87 8.86 -15.99 -4.26
N ALA A 88 9.47 -17.10 -3.82
CA ALA A 88 10.82 -17.49 -4.23
C ALA A 88 10.90 -17.75 -5.73
N GLN A 89 9.94 -18.51 -6.30
CA GLN A 89 9.88 -18.78 -7.74
C GLN A 89 9.72 -17.50 -8.57
N MET A 90 8.88 -16.56 -8.13
CA MET A 90 8.69 -15.29 -8.82
C MET A 90 9.96 -14.42 -8.79
N THR A 91 10.69 -14.45 -7.68
CA THR A 91 11.98 -13.76 -7.54
C THR A 91 13.02 -14.33 -8.49
N GLU A 92 13.17 -15.66 -8.54
CA GLU A 92 14.10 -16.34 -9.45
C GLU A 92 13.76 -16.05 -10.91
N ARG A 93 12.46 -16.07 -11.27
CA ARG A 93 12.00 -15.74 -12.62
C ARG A 93 12.34 -14.30 -12.99
N TYR A 94 12.12 -13.35 -12.07
CA TYR A 94 12.45 -11.95 -12.29
C TYR A 94 13.96 -11.74 -12.51
N GLN A 95 14.78 -12.34 -11.65
CA GLN A 95 16.25 -12.29 -11.78
C GLN A 95 16.72 -12.89 -13.11
N SER A 96 16.16 -14.04 -13.49
CA SER A 96 16.47 -14.71 -14.76
C SER A 96 16.07 -13.89 -15.98
N GLN A 97 14.96 -13.15 -15.92
CA GLN A 97 14.55 -12.25 -17.00
C GLN A 97 15.41 -10.99 -17.06
N ARG A 98 15.77 -10.43 -15.90
CA ARG A 98 16.60 -9.22 -15.82
C ARG A 98 17.98 -9.42 -16.44
N SER A 99 18.61 -10.58 -16.25
CA SER A 99 19.92 -10.89 -16.82
C SER A 99 19.93 -10.94 -18.36
N LEU A 100 18.78 -11.18 -19.00
CA LEU A 100 18.65 -11.10 -20.47
C LEU A 100 18.81 -9.66 -20.98
N PHE A 101 18.55 -8.65 -20.14
CA PHE A 101 18.64 -7.24 -20.52
C PHE A 101 19.95 -6.58 -20.06
N GLU A 102 20.62 -7.08 -19.02
CA GLU A 102 21.85 -6.50 -18.46
C GLU A 102 23.11 -6.63 -19.36
N GLY A 103 22.98 -7.12 -20.59
CA GLY A 103 24.05 -7.15 -21.60
C GLY A 103 23.69 -6.48 -22.94
N GLN A 104 22.51 -5.88 -23.06
CA GLN A 104 22.14 -5.13 -24.27
C GLN A 104 22.98 -3.84 -24.30
N PRO A 105 23.72 -3.54 -25.39
CA PRO A 105 24.42 -2.28 -25.49
C PRO A 105 23.39 -1.17 -25.33
N THR A 106 23.59 -0.28 -24.36
CA THR A 106 22.80 0.95 -24.23
C THR A 106 22.80 1.61 -25.60
N ILE A 107 21.65 1.63 -26.27
CA ILE A 107 21.49 2.38 -27.50
C ILE A 107 21.73 3.83 -27.07
N GLN A 108 22.92 4.33 -27.35
CA GLN A 108 23.20 5.74 -27.24
C GLN A 108 22.27 6.37 -28.27
N LEU A 109 21.12 6.87 -27.80
CA LEU A 109 20.33 7.80 -28.58
C LEU A 109 21.25 8.98 -28.79
N GLU A 110 21.94 9.02 -29.93
CA GLU A 110 22.58 10.23 -30.41
C GLU A 110 21.46 11.24 -30.61
N THR A 111 21.15 11.99 -29.56
CA THR A 111 20.31 13.17 -29.63
C THR A 111 21.10 14.20 -30.42
N SER A 112 21.06 14.08 -31.74
CA SER A 112 21.31 15.16 -32.69
C SER A 112 20.15 16.17 -32.59
N GLY A 113 19.96 16.70 -31.38
CA GLY A 113 19.11 17.84 -31.14
C GLY A 113 19.84 19.10 -31.60
N PRO A 114 19.13 20.09 -32.15
CA PRO A 114 19.72 21.38 -32.45
C PRO A 114 20.36 21.96 -31.18
N THR A 115 21.58 22.48 -31.31
CA THR A 115 22.28 23.23 -30.27
C THR A 115 21.30 24.20 -29.60
N PRO A 116 21.11 24.14 -28.27
CA PRO A 116 20.19 25.04 -27.59
C PRO A 116 20.63 26.48 -27.87
N GLU A 117 19.82 27.18 -28.66
CA GLU A 117 19.93 28.61 -28.88
C GLU A 117 19.84 29.31 -27.52
N ALA A 118 20.79 30.20 -27.25
CA ALA A 118 21.04 30.78 -25.95
C ALA A 118 19.72 31.25 -25.29
N ALA A 119 19.37 30.60 -24.17
CA ALA A 119 18.16 30.93 -23.44
C ALA A 119 18.15 32.42 -23.07
N PRO A 120 17.04 33.15 -23.29
CA PRO A 120 16.94 34.54 -22.90
C PRO A 120 17.12 34.66 -21.39
N GLN A 121 17.98 35.61 -20.98
CA GLN A 121 18.23 35.90 -19.57
C GLN A 121 16.92 36.36 -18.91
N VAL A 122 16.33 35.49 -18.08
CA VAL A 122 15.16 35.82 -17.28
C VAL A 122 15.61 36.79 -16.18
N THR A 123 15.15 38.02 -16.27
CA THR A 123 15.38 39.04 -15.23
C THR A 123 14.62 38.63 -13.96
N PRO A 124 15.27 38.60 -12.78
CA PRO A 124 14.62 38.20 -11.54
C PRO A 124 13.48 39.18 -11.19
N LEU A 125 12.25 38.66 -11.12
CA LEU A 125 11.07 39.41 -10.70
C LEU A 125 11.18 39.71 -9.20
N HIS A 126 11.05 41.00 -8.84
CA HIS A 126 11.13 41.49 -7.47
C HIS A 126 10.26 40.67 -6.50
N ALA A 127 10.87 40.23 -5.40
CA ALA A 127 10.20 39.59 -4.28
C ALA A 127 9.21 40.57 -3.63
N VAL A 128 7.93 40.20 -3.63
CA VAL A 128 6.89 40.89 -2.84
C VAL A 128 6.92 40.30 -1.43
N PRO A 129 7.17 41.09 -0.38
CA PRO A 129 7.07 40.60 1.00
C PRO A 129 5.59 40.41 1.36
N HIS A 130 5.17 39.16 1.54
CA HIS A 130 3.90 38.84 2.17
C HIS A 130 4.08 38.86 3.68
N ASP A 131 3.63 39.94 4.30
CA ASP A 131 3.43 40.06 5.73
C ASP A 131 2.02 39.51 6.04
N THR A 132 1.96 38.27 6.53
CA THR A 132 0.71 37.65 6.99
C THR A 132 0.86 37.29 8.46
N SER A 133 0.67 38.31 9.30
CA SER A 133 0.33 38.14 10.71
C SER A 133 -1.10 37.60 10.80
N MET A 134 -1.25 36.34 11.21
CA MET A 134 -2.53 35.83 11.71
C MET A 134 -2.39 35.46 13.18
N SER A 135 -3.07 36.27 13.99
CA SER A 135 -3.37 36.09 15.40
C SER A 135 -4.07 34.75 15.60
N VAL A 136 -3.53 33.91 16.48
CA VAL A 136 -4.17 32.68 16.94
C VAL A 136 -4.86 32.99 18.27
N ASP A 137 -6.19 32.95 18.28
CA ASP A 137 -6.98 32.97 19.50
C ASP A 137 -6.80 31.64 20.25
N PRO A 138 -6.45 31.65 21.55
CA PRO A 138 -6.41 30.46 22.39
C PRO A 138 -7.66 30.43 23.26
N ASP A 139 -8.71 29.74 22.84
CA ASP A 139 -9.73 29.28 23.78
C ASP A 139 -10.58 28.16 23.16
N VAL A 140 -10.51 26.96 23.75
CA VAL A 140 -11.65 26.27 24.36
C VAL A 140 -11.10 24.98 24.96
N ALA A 141 -10.95 25.03 26.28
CA ALA A 141 -10.79 23.88 27.14
C ALA A 141 -12.11 23.10 27.29
N ALA A 142 -11.95 21.86 27.74
CA ALA A 142 -12.95 20.99 28.38
C ALA A 142 -14.01 20.33 27.48
N GLU A 143 -13.93 19.00 27.36
CA GLU A 143 -14.81 18.17 28.16
C GLU A 143 -14.23 16.76 28.35
N ALA A 144 -14.28 16.32 29.60
CA ALA A 144 -13.99 14.98 30.07
C ALA A 144 -15.32 14.29 30.40
N ALA A 145 -15.52 13.07 29.89
CA ALA A 145 -16.42 12.06 30.47
C ALA A 145 -16.03 10.72 29.82
N LEU A 146 -15.32 9.83 30.52
CA LEU A 146 -15.88 8.88 31.48
C LEU A 146 -16.98 8.03 30.84
N ASN A 147 -16.64 6.83 30.37
CA ASN A 147 -17.57 5.72 30.38
C ASN A 147 -16.83 4.47 30.90
N GLU A 148 -17.23 4.13 32.11
CA GLU A 148 -16.88 2.93 32.85
C GLU A 148 -17.56 1.69 32.23
N ALA A 149 -16.92 0.56 32.51
CA ALA A 149 -17.53 -0.74 32.81
C ALA A 149 -18.61 -1.30 31.87
N THR A 150 -18.27 -2.39 31.17
CA THR A 150 -19.24 -3.48 30.94
C THR A 150 -18.51 -4.83 30.95
N THR A 151 -18.59 -5.45 32.13
CA THR A 151 -19.02 -6.83 32.38
C THR A 151 -18.33 -7.98 31.64
N ALA A 152 -17.49 -8.68 32.40
CA ALA A 152 -17.15 -10.07 32.16
C ALA A 152 -18.39 -10.96 32.33
N GLU A 153 -18.74 -11.72 31.30
CA GLU A 153 -19.61 -12.89 31.41
C GLU A 153 -18.79 -14.15 31.09
N THR A 154 -18.50 -14.90 32.14
CA THR A 154 -18.32 -16.37 32.11
C THR A 154 -19.68 -16.91 32.57
N PRO A 155 -20.31 -17.90 31.91
CA PRO A 155 -20.05 -19.32 32.18
C PRO A 155 -20.24 -20.17 30.88
N THR A 156 -20.15 -21.49 30.76
CA THR A 156 -20.44 -22.58 31.69
C THR A 156 -19.82 -23.85 31.11
N THR A 157 -19.22 -24.65 31.96
CA THR A 157 -18.90 -26.06 31.71
C THR A 157 -20.20 -26.85 31.53
N GLU A 158 -20.38 -27.53 30.41
CA GLU A 158 -21.40 -28.58 30.30
C GLU A 158 -20.72 -29.93 30.07
N ASP A 159 -20.73 -30.67 31.16
CA ASP A 159 -20.40 -32.08 31.31
C ASP A 159 -21.60 -32.90 30.80
N SER A 160 -21.37 -33.82 29.85
CA SER A 160 -22.29 -34.92 29.57
C SER A 160 -21.58 -36.09 28.91
N ALA A 161 -21.04 -36.94 29.77
CA ALA A 161 -21.26 -38.39 29.81
C ALA A 161 -21.95 -39.09 28.60
N LYS A 162 -21.22 -40.08 28.07
CA LYS A 162 -21.57 -41.52 28.10
C LYS A 162 -22.79 -42.03 27.29
N ALA A 163 -22.49 -42.72 26.19
CA ALA A 163 -23.15 -43.96 25.74
C ALA A 163 -22.14 -44.68 24.81
N ALA A 164 -21.50 -45.76 25.28
CA ALA A 164 -21.93 -47.16 25.10
C ALA A 164 -21.66 -47.68 23.68
#